data_AF-A0A164C0B3-F1
#
_entry.id   AF-A0A164C0B3-F1
#
_cell.length_a   1.000
_cell.length_b   1.000
_cell.length_c   1.000
_cell.angle_alpha   90.00
_cell.angle_beta   90.00
_cell.angle_gamma   90.00
#
_symmetry.space_group_name_H-M   'P 1'
#
loop_
_entity.id
_entity.type
_entity.pdbx_description
1 polymer ?
#
loop_
_entity_poly.entity_id
_entity_poly.type
_entity_poly.pdbx_seq_one_letter_code
_entity_poly.pdbx_strand_id
1 'polypeptide(L)'
;MTDSGTPPRPGFTTVLLTTFTTVFLAELGDKTQLATLLLSAQSGQPWLVFGGAALALICSSLVGVLVGRWLSTVMQPERLEQMAGLLMLGLGLWLGSQALQSLISANPL
;
A
#
# COMPACT_ATOMS: atom_id res chain seq x y z
N MET A 1 -10.02 24.85 37.61
CA MET A 1 -9.13 24.87 36.43
C MET A 1 -9.15 23.48 35.81
N THR A 2 -9.96 23.25 34.78
CA THR A 2 -9.89 22.03 33.94
C THR A 2 -9.10 22.41 32.70
N ASP A 3 -7.79 22.14 32.70
CA ASP A 3 -7.02 22.17 31.45
C ASP A 3 -7.57 21.05 30.55
N SER A 4 -8.37 21.42 29.56
CA SER A 4 -8.73 20.52 28.47
C SER A 4 -7.46 20.28 27.67
N GLY A 5 -6.68 19.27 28.08
CA GLY A 5 -5.44 18.86 27.44
C GLY A 5 -5.71 18.35 26.02
N THR A 6 -5.81 19.27 25.06
CA THR A 6 -5.78 18.93 23.65
C THR A 6 -4.38 18.35 23.38
N PRO A 7 -4.27 17.08 22.94
CA PRO A 7 -2.97 16.49 22.69
C PRO A 7 -2.22 17.32 21.64
N PRO A 8 -0.90 17.51 21.80
CA PRO A 8 -0.10 18.24 20.82
C PRO A 8 -0.26 17.59 19.44
N ARG A 9 -0.56 18.40 18.42
CA ARG A 9 -0.62 17.92 17.04
C ARG A 9 0.74 17.32 16.69
N PRO A 10 0.79 16.10 16.12
CA PRO A 10 2.07 15.53 15.71
C PRO A 10 2.74 16.47 14.72
N GLY A 11 4.03 16.73 14.93
CA GLY A 11 4.81 17.56 14.02
C GLY A 11 4.88 16.92 12.62
N PHE A 12 5.07 17.74 11.59
CA PHE A 12 5.20 17.25 10.21
C PHE A 12 6.20 16.10 10.08
N THR A 13 7.36 16.22 10.73
CA THR A 13 8.39 15.18 10.76
C THR A 13 7.89 13.87 11.36
N THR A 14 7.05 13.93 12.40
CA THR A 14 6.46 12.74 13.02
C THR A 14 5.52 12.05 12.03
N VAL A 15 4.62 12.80 11.40
CA VAL A 15 3.68 12.25 10.40
C VAL A 15 4.44 11.65 9.21
N LEU A 16 5.46 12.34 8.71
CA LEU A 16 6.29 11.86 7.62
C LEU A 16 6.98 10.54 7.99
N LEU A 17 7.67 10.49 9.14
CA LEU A 17 8.38 9.29 9.56
C LEU A 17 7.45 8.11 9.84
N THR A 18 6.31 8.33 10.49
CA THR A 18 5.38 7.25 10.80
C THR A 18 4.75 6.71 9.52
N THR A 19 4.20 7.57 8.66
CA THR A 19 3.62 7.14 7.39
C THR A 19 4.65 6.49 6.48
N PHE A 20 5.85 7.08 6.35
CA PHE A 20 6.93 6.48 5.55
C PHE A 20 7.30 5.09 6.07
N THR A 21 7.56 4.95 7.37
CA THR A 21 7.99 3.67 7.95
C THR A 21 6.90 2.61 7.83
N THR A 22 5.65 2.96 8.12
CA THR A 22 4.52 2.03 8.00
C THR A 22 4.31 1.56 6.56
N VAL A 23 4.31 2.48 5.59
CA VAL A 23 4.15 2.12 4.17
C VAL A 23 5.38 1.35 3.66
N PHE A 24 6.59 1.77 4.03
CA PHE A 24 7.82 1.10 3.63
C PHE A 24 7.87 -0.35 4.13
N LEU A 25 7.50 -0.60 5.40
CA LEU A 25 7.42 -1.96 5.93
C LEU A 25 6.30 -2.78 5.28
N ALA A 26 5.15 -2.16 4.98
CA ALA A 26 4.03 -2.85 4.34
C ALA A 26 4.34 -3.27 2.89
N GLU A 27 5.11 -2.46 2.17
CA GLU A 27 5.45 -2.67 0.75
C GLU A 27 6.80 -3.39 0.54
N LEU A 28 7.56 -3.62 1.61
CA LEU A 28 8.89 -4.22 1.56
C LEU A 28 8.83 -5.64 0.98
N GLY A 29 9.51 -5.85 -0.15
CA GLY A 29 9.55 -7.15 -0.82
C GLY A 29 8.35 -7.43 -1.74
N ASP A 30 7.53 -6.43 -2.07
CA ASP A 30 6.49 -6.61 -3.07
C ASP A 30 7.07 -6.91 -4.47
N LYS A 31 6.27 -7.58 -5.30
CA LYS A 31 6.61 -7.94 -6.69
C LYS A 31 7.02 -6.72 -7.52
N THR A 32 6.45 -5.55 -7.25
CA THR A 32 6.84 -4.30 -7.92
C THR A 32 8.28 -3.89 -7.62
N GLN A 33 8.79 -4.14 -6.41
CA GLN A 33 10.18 -3.86 -6.06
C GLN A 33 11.13 -4.79 -6.82
N LEU A 34 10.83 -6.09 -6.89
CA LEU A 34 11.62 -7.05 -7.69
C LEU A 34 11.60 -6.69 -9.18
N ALA A 35 10.44 -6.33 -9.72
CA ALA A 35 10.32 -5.90 -11.11
C ALA A 35 11.16 -4.64 -11.39
N THR A 36 11.15 -3.66 -10.48
CA THR A 36 11.95 -2.43 -10.59
C THR A 36 13.45 -2.73 -10.51
N LEU A 37 13.85 -3.65 -9.61
CA LEU A 37 15.24 -4.06 -9.45
C LEU A 37 15.75 -4.79 -10.70
N LEU A 38 14.96 -5.70 -11.27
CA LEU A 38 15.26 -6.39 -12.53
C LEU A 38 15.32 -5.42 -13.71
N LEU A 39 14.39 -4.47 -13.80
CA LEU A 39 14.38 -3.45 -14.85
C LEU A 39 15.60 -2.53 -14.76
N SER A 40 16.00 -2.16 -13.53
CA SER A 40 17.23 -1.41 -13.25
C SER A 40 18.47 -2.19 -13.70
N ALA A 41 18.53 -3.49 -13.38
CA ALA A 41 19.62 -4.37 -13.78
C ALA A 41 19.69 -4.57 -15.31
N GLN A 42 18.55 -4.68 -16.01
CA GLN A 42 18.52 -4.86 -17.47
C GLN A 42 18.80 -3.57 -18.25
N SER A 43 18.28 -2.43 -17.80
CA SER A 43 18.42 -1.15 -18.51
C SER A 43 19.80 -0.51 -18.36
N GLY A 44 20.56 -0.89 -17.32
CA GLY A 44 21.84 -0.27 -16.99
C GLY A 44 21.72 1.20 -16.56
N GLN A 45 20.50 1.70 -16.35
CA GLN A 45 20.20 3.11 -16.06
C GLN A 45 19.39 3.23 -14.75
N PRO A 46 20.02 2.97 -13.59
CA PRO A 46 19.32 2.86 -12.30
C PRO A 46 18.56 4.12 -11.89
N TRP A 47 19.10 5.30 -12.22
CA TRP A 47 18.47 6.59 -11.87
C TRP A 47 17.18 6.86 -12.65
N LEU A 48 17.12 6.46 -13.92
CA LEU A 48 15.93 6.61 -14.75
C LEU A 48 14.82 5.67 -14.30
N VAL A 49 15.17 4.42 -13.98
CA VAL A 49 14.23 3.44 -13.43
C VAL A 49 13.71 3.88 -12.06
N PHE A 50 14.59 4.39 -11.19
CA PHE A 50 14.19 4.96 -9.91
C PHE A 50 13.22 6.13 -10.09
N GLY A 51 13.53 7.08 -10.98
CA GLY A 51 12.65 8.22 -11.27
C GLY A 51 11.28 7.78 -11.80
N GLY A 52 11.25 6.82 -12.72
CA GLY A 52 10.01 6.26 -13.26
C GLY A 52 9.17 5.55 -12.21
N ALA A 53 9.78 4.69 -11.38
CA ALA A 53 9.09 3.99 -10.30
C ALA A 53 8.59 4.95 -9.21
N ALA A 54 9.39 5.95 -8.83
CA ALA A 54 8.99 6.98 -7.88
C ALA A 54 7.81 7.81 -8.40
N LEU A 55 7.83 8.20 -9.68
CA LEU A 55 6.73 8.93 -10.32
C LEU A 55 5.47 8.07 -10.37
N ALA A 56 5.58 6.81 -10.75
CA ALA A 56 4.46 5.86 -10.75
C ALA A 56 3.85 5.72 -9.35
N LEU A 57 4.67 5.61 -8.30
CA LEU A 57 4.21 5.53 -6.90
C LEU A 57 3.48 6.81 -6.47
N ILE A 58 4.02 7.99 -6.80
CA ILE A 58 3.40 9.28 -6.48
C ILE A 58 2.05 9.41 -7.20
N CYS A 59 2.00 9.10 -8.49
CA CYS A 59 0.77 9.15 -9.28
C CYS A 59 -0.28 8.18 -8.74
N SER A 60 0.10 6.94 -8.45
CA SER A 60 -0.79 5.92 -7.87
C SER A 60 -1.34 6.38 -6.51
N SER A 61 -0.48 6.87 -5.62
CA SER A 61 -0.87 7.39 -4.31
C SER A 61 -1.80 8.60 -4.44
N LEU A 62 -1.52 9.51 -5.38
CA LEU A 62 -2.35 10.69 -5.63
C LEU A 62 -3.76 10.28 -6.06
N VAL A 63 -3.88 9.33 -7.00
CA VAL A 63 -5.17 8.78 -7.43
C VAL A 63 -5.89 8.13 -6.25
N GLY A 64 -5.20 7.31 -5.45
CA GLY A 64 -5.76 6.67 -4.26
C GLY A 64 -6.30 7.69 -3.25
N VAL A 65 -5.55 8.76 -2.97
CA VAL A 65 -5.97 9.84 -2.06
C VAL A 65 -7.16 10.61 -2.63
N LEU A 66 -7.17 10.94 -3.93
CA LEU A 66 -8.29 11.63 -4.56
C LEU A 66 -9.58 10.81 -4.49
N VAL A 67 -9.50 9.53 -4.87
CA VAL A 67 -10.63 8.60 -4.81
C VAL A 67 -11.09 8.40 -3.36
N GLY A 68 -10.16 8.19 -2.42
CA GLY A 68 -10.49 8.04 -1.00
C GLY A 68 -11.15 9.28 -0.42
N ARG A 69 -10.66 10.48 -0.75
CA ARG A 69 -11.28 11.75 -0.35
C ARG A 69 -12.66 11.95 -0.96
N TRP A 70 -12.86 11.56 -2.22
CA TRP A 70 -14.18 11.63 -2.84
C TRP A 70 -15.14 10.65 -2.16
N LEU A 71 -14.71 9.41 -1.94
CA LEU A 71 -15.54 8.36 -1.33
C LEU A 71 -15.93 8.70 0.12
N SER A 72 -15.04 9.36 0.88
CA SER A 72 -15.35 9.83 2.23
C SER A 72 -16.37 10.98 2.29
N THR A 73 -16.64 11.67 1.17
CA THR A 73 -17.75 12.64 1.10
C THR A 73 -19.10 11.99 0.81
N VAL A 74 -19.10 10.81 0.19
CA VAL A 74 -20.32 10.11 -0.24
C VAL A 74 -20.75 9.06 0.79
N MET A 75 -19.81 8.45 1.51
CA MET A 75 -20.06 7.35 2.45
C MET A 75 -19.59 7.68 3.87
N GLN A 76 -20.28 7.11 4.85
CA GLN A 76 -19.86 7.16 6.26
C GLN A 76 -18.52 6.41 6.46
N PRO A 77 -17.57 6.94 7.26
CA PRO A 77 -16.26 6.33 7.46
C PRO A 77 -16.32 4.88 7.92
N GLU A 78 -17.29 4.53 8.77
CA GLU A 78 -17.44 3.19 9.33
C GLU A 78 -17.77 2.15 8.24
N ARG A 79 -18.60 2.54 7.27
CA ARG A 79 -18.94 1.66 6.13
C ARG A 79 -17.73 1.47 5.21
N LEU A 80 -16.94 2.52 5.01
CA LEU A 80 -15.75 2.44 4.18
C LEU A 80 -14.69 1.50 4.79
N GLU A 81 -14.48 1.58 6.09
CA GLU A 81 -13.57 0.69 6.82
C GLU A 81 -14.03 -0.78 6.78
N GLN A 82 -15.33 -1.03 7.01
CA GLN A 82 -15.90 -2.38 6.91
C GLN A 82 -15.76 -2.96 5.50
N MET A 83 -16.02 -2.17 4.46
CA MET A 83 -15.87 -2.60 3.07
C MET A 83 -14.41 -2.91 2.74
N ALA A 84 -13.48 -2.06 3.17
CA ALA A 84 -12.05 -2.30 2.97
C ALA A 84 -11.60 -3.59 3.66
N GLY A 85 -12.02 -3.81 4.91
CA GLY A 85 -11.73 -5.05 5.65
C GLY A 85 -12.31 -6.30 4.98
N LEU A 86 -13.59 -6.25 4.55
CA LEU A 86 -14.24 -7.37 3.87
C LEU A 86 -13.54 -7.69 2.54
N LEU A 87 -13.17 -6.66 1.77
CA LEU A 87 -12.44 -6.81 0.52
C LEU A 87 -11.06 -7.41 0.76
N MET A 88 -10.34 -6.97 1.81
CA MET A 88 -9.04 -7.52 2.19
C MET A 88 -9.12 -9.00 2.57
N LEU A 89 -10.13 -9.39 3.36
CA LEU A 89 -10.38 -10.79 3.71
C LEU A 89 -10.72 -11.63 2.47
N GLY A 90 -11.58 -11.11 1.58
CA GLY A 90 -11.93 -11.77 0.33
C GLY A 90 -10.73 -12.02 -0.58
N LEU A 91 -9.90 -10.99 -0.79
CA LEU A 91 -8.67 -11.11 -1.57
C LEU A 91 -7.68 -12.10 -0.92
N GLY A 92 -7.54 -12.06 0.41
CA GLY A 92 -6.68 -12.99 1.15
C GLY A 92 -7.13 -14.45 0.98
N LEU A 93 -8.43 -14.72 1.10
CA LEU A 93 -8.99 -16.06 0.88
C LEU A 93 -8.81 -16.52 -0.57
N TRP A 94 -9.00 -15.62 -1.55
CA TRP A 94 -8.83 -15.94 -2.96
C TRP A 94 -7.37 -16.25 -3.31
N LEU A 95 -6.43 -15.42 -2.87
CA LEU A 95 -5.00 -15.64 -3.05
C LEU A 95 -4.53 -16.92 -2.34
N GLY A 96 -5.03 -17.17 -1.12
CA GLY A 96 -4.76 -18.41 -0.40
C GLY A 96 -5.28 -19.64 -1.14
N SER A 97 -6.48 -19.56 -1.73
CA SER A 97 -7.04 -20.63 -2.56
C SER A 97 -6.20 -20.89 -3.81
N GLN A 98 -5.74 -19.84 -4.50
CA GLN A 98 -4.83 -19.98 -5.65
C GLN A 98 -3.51 -20.62 -5.26
N ALA A 99 -2.92 -20.20 -4.13
CA ALA A 99 -1.68 -20.77 -3.62
C ALA A 99 -1.86 -22.27 -3.32
N LEU A 100 -2.98 -22.64 -2.71
CA LEU A 100 -3.30 -24.04 -2.41
C LEU A 100 -3.48 -24.88 -3.69
N GLN A 101 -4.22 -24.37 -4.68
CA GLN A 101 -4.38 -25.03 -5.98
C GLN A 101 -3.04 -25.20 -6.69
N SER A 102 -2.18 -24.18 -6.63
CA SER A 102 -0.84 -24.23 -7.22
C SER A 102 0.00 -25.34 -6.59
N LEU A 103 -0.04 -25.48 -5.26
CA LEU A 103 0.67 -26.55 -4.54
C LEU A 103 0.14 -27.95 -4.89
N ILE A 104 -1.18 -28.12 -5.00
CA ILE A 104 -1.79 -29.41 -5.36
C ILE A 104 -1.46 -29.77 -6.81
N SER A 105 -1.50 -28.80 -7.72
CA SER A 105 -1.20 -29.02 -9.14
C SER A 105 0.29 -29.24 -9.43
N ALA A 106 1.18 -28.74 -8.58
CA ALA A 106 2.63 -28.90 -8.71
C ALA A 106 3.14 -30.27 -8.22
N ASN A 107 2.30 -31.10 -7.60
CA ASN A 107 2.65 -32.45 -7.18
C ASN A 107 1.80 -33.51 -7.92
N PRO A 108 2.09 -33.80 -9.21
CA PRO A 108 1.57 -34.99 -9.85
C PRO A 108 2.36 -36.19 -9.30
N LEU A 109 1.77 -36.95 -8.38
CA LEU A 109 2.23 -38.30 -8.05
C LEU A 109 2.21 -39.19 -9.31
#